data_AF-G0TR00-F1
#
_entry.id   AF-G0TR00-F1
#
_cell.length_a   1.000
_cell.length_b   1.000
_cell.length_c   1.000
_cell.angle_alpha   90.00
_cell.angle_beta   90.00
_cell.angle_gamma   90.00
#
_symmetry.space_group_name_H-M   'P 1'
#
loop_
_entity.id
_entity.type
_entity.pdbx_description
1 polymer ?
#
loop_
_entity_poly.entity_id
_entity_poly.type
_entity_poly.pdbx_seq_one_letter_code
_entity_poly.pdbx_strand_id
1 'polypeptide(L)'
;MDEIKWPPRLLRVLRDHLGNVEHPIEPRTTPLSTKPTQRSVLSFLLDINDAVRERSGASASVTLCCENLVLDMIEQCCGFSFLSSKERRTINLAATQREKRLESRNMGKRRRVEQDSGAVSAGPTRSALSSQPKASVEATDARTTRTRKCAAVLPVEYLLRFFVALPSLLAHYDKLSGCAMPASYKQPLWDYVNAVLDIMKDIDFIDQSDHVPLR
;
A
#
# COMPACT_ATOMS: atom_id res chain seq x y z
N MET A 1 22.58 -12.46 -6.97
CA MET A 1 22.86 -11.04 -6.68
C MET A 1 21.51 -10.44 -6.38
N ASP A 2 21.21 -10.36 -5.09
CA ASP A 2 19.88 -10.07 -4.55
C ASP A 2 19.83 -8.61 -4.12
N GLU A 3 19.95 -7.69 -5.08
CA GLU A 3 20.18 -6.29 -4.76
C GLU A 3 19.15 -5.35 -5.37
N ILE A 4 18.69 -4.45 -4.52
CA ILE A 4 17.83 -3.33 -4.89
C ILE A 4 18.67 -2.34 -5.71
N LYS A 5 18.23 -2.06 -6.94
CA LYS A 5 18.88 -1.12 -7.86
C LYS A 5 18.36 0.28 -7.58
N TRP A 6 19.07 1.02 -6.74
CA TRP A 6 18.66 2.36 -6.32
C TRP A 6 18.90 3.43 -7.38
N PRO A 7 17.85 4.11 -7.90
CA PRO A 7 18.03 5.30 -8.71
C PRO A 7 18.63 6.43 -7.86
N PRO A 8 19.70 7.13 -8.32
CA PRO A 8 20.38 8.17 -7.52
C PRO A 8 19.48 9.32 -7.05
N ARG A 9 18.42 9.65 -7.81
CA ARG A 9 17.41 10.64 -7.43
C ARG A 9 16.65 10.20 -6.18
N LEU A 10 16.25 8.93 -6.10
CA LEU A 10 15.47 8.41 -4.97
C LEU A 10 16.30 8.31 -3.69
N LEU A 11 17.60 8.06 -3.80
CA LEU A 11 18.50 8.13 -2.64
C LEU A 11 18.58 9.56 -2.06
N ARG A 12 18.55 10.60 -2.92
CA ARG A 12 18.49 11.99 -2.45
C ARG A 12 17.18 12.29 -1.73
N VAL A 13 16.06 11.91 -2.33
CA VAL A 13 14.72 12.05 -1.70
C VAL A 13 14.68 11.35 -0.35
N LEU A 14 15.18 10.11 -0.27
CA LEU A 14 15.21 9.36 0.98
C LEU A 14 16.11 10.02 2.03
N ARG A 15 17.32 10.44 1.65
CA ARG A 15 18.24 11.13 2.56
C ARG A 15 17.61 12.39 3.12
N ASP A 16 16.98 13.19 2.26
CA ASP A 16 16.35 14.44 2.65
C ASP A 16 15.12 14.18 3.55
N HIS A 17 14.33 13.14 3.26
CA HIS A 17 13.23 12.69 4.10
C HIS A 17 13.73 12.26 5.50
N LEU A 18 14.76 11.41 5.57
CA LEU A 18 15.34 10.96 6.85
C LEU A 18 15.93 12.13 7.64
N GLY A 19 16.61 13.06 6.97
CA GLY A 19 17.16 14.26 7.60
C GLY A 19 16.09 15.14 8.28
N ASN A 20 14.88 15.20 7.71
CA ASN A 20 13.74 15.90 8.31
C ASN A 20 13.14 15.13 9.48
N VAL A 21 12.90 13.84 9.30
CA VAL A 21 12.25 12.99 10.32
C VAL A 21 13.12 12.81 11.56
N GLU A 22 14.42 12.66 11.36
CA GLU A 22 15.40 12.38 12.42
C GLU A 22 16.09 13.67 12.91
N HIS A 23 15.59 14.84 12.50
CA HIS A 23 16.15 16.12 12.92
C HIS A 23 16.12 16.25 14.46
N PRO A 24 17.25 16.58 15.11
CA PRO A 24 17.38 16.47 16.57
C PRO A 24 16.52 17.47 17.35
N ILE A 25 16.25 18.64 16.76
CA ILE A 25 15.54 19.75 17.42
C ILE A 25 14.10 19.85 16.90
N GLU A 26 13.92 20.05 15.59
CA GLU A 26 12.61 20.15 14.94
C GLU A 26 12.35 19.00 13.96
N PRO A 27 11.98 17.80 14.43
CA PRO A 27 11.64 16.70 13.54
C PRO A 27 10.37 17.03 12.75
N ARG A 28 10.39 16.72 11.45
CA ARG A 28 9.29 16.97 10.52
C ARG A 28 9.01 15.75 9.66
N THR A 29 7.77 15.61 9.20
CA THR A 29 7.37 14.51 8.33
C THR A 29 6.53 15.03 7.18
N THR A 30 6.53 14.27 6.08
CA THR A 30 5.60 14.46 4.98
C THR A 30 4.15 14.37 5.48
N PRO A 31 3.25 15.27 5.04
CA PRO A 31 1.85 15.23 5.44
C PRO A 31 1.21 13.88 5.08
N LEU A 32 0.65 13.19 6.08
CA LEU A 32 -0.02 11.90 5.88
C LEU A 32 -1.16 12.02 4.87
N SER A 33 -1.33 10.98 4.05
CA SER A 33 -2.31 10.89 2.96
C SER A 33 -3.73 10.62 3.50
N THR A 34 -4.25 11.57 4.25
CA THR A 34 -5.55 11.49 4.93
C THR A 34 -6.68 12.14 4.12
N LYS A 35 -6.33 12.86 3.06
CA LYS A 35 -7.25 13.50 2.11
C LYS A 35 -7.30 12.70 0.80
N PRO A 36 -8.44 12.66 0.10
CA PRO A 36 -8.57 11.94 -1.17
C PRO A 36 -7.63 12.44 -2.28
N THR A 37 -7.19 13.70 -2.21
CA THR A 37 -6.27 14.31 -3.18
C THR A 37 -4.81 13.91 -2.96
N GLN A 38 -4.50 13.29 -1.82
CA GLN A 38 -3.14 12.87 -1.48
C GLN A 38 -2.93 11.42 -1.87
N ARG A 39 -1.84 11.15 -2.59
CA ARG A 39 -1.46 9.80 -2.97
C ARG A 39 -0.86 9.09 -1.76
N SER A 40 -1.46 7.98 -1.37
CA SER A 40 -0.90 7.07 -0.35
C SER A 40 -0.08 5.96 -1.01
N VAL A 41 0.75 5.26 -0.23
CA VAL A 41 1.45 4.05 -0.70
C VAL A 41 0.47 3.03 -1.27
N LEU A 42 -0.67 2.81 -0.61
CA LEU A 42 -1.69 1.88 -1.08
C LEU A 42 -2.23 2.28 -2.47
N SER A 43 -2.71 3.52 -2.62
CA SER A 43 -3.22 3.98 -3.91
C SER A 43 -2.14 3.95 -4.98
N PHE A 44 -0.92 4.35 -4.62
CA PHE A 44 0.21 4.36 -5.55
C PHE A 44 0.51 2.96 -6.10
N LEU A 45 0.66 1.95 -5.23
CA LEU A 45 0.99 0.60 -5.65
C LEU A 45 -0.11 -0.02 -6.53
N LEU A 46 -1.38 0.26 -6.21
CA LEU A 46 -2.51 -0.16 -7.04
C LEU A 46 -2.49 0.52 -8.42
N ASP A 47 -2.25 1.84 -8.47
CA ASP A 47 -2.24 2.62 -9.70
C ASP A 47 -1.14 2.18 -10.68
N ILE A 48 -0.01 1.67 -10.17
CA ILE A 48 1.15 1.29 -11.00
C ILE A 48 1.21 -0.20 -11.35
N ASN A 49 0.23 -1.01 -10.92
CA ASN A 49 0.32 -2.47 -11.01
C ASN A 49 0.61 -2.97 -12.45
N ASP A 50 -0.10 -2.42 -13.44
CA ASP A 50 0.11 -2.77 -14.85
C ASP A 50 1.51 -2.37 -15.34
N ALA A 51 1.99 -1.18 -14.99
CA ALA A 51 3.32 -0.72 -15.35
C ALA A 51 4.44 -1.54 -14.68
N VAL A 52 4.23 -1.97 -13.43
CA VAL A 52 5.17 -2.87 -12.73
C VAL A 52 5.21 -4.23 -13.41
N ARG A 53 4.05 -4.77 -13.83
CA ARG A 53 3.96 -6.04 -14.56
C ARG A 53 4.75 -5.96 -15.87
N GLU A 54 4.57 -4.90 -16.64
CA GLU A 54 5.29 -4.69 -17.90
C GLU A 54 6.81 -4.59 -17.70
N ARG A 55 7.27 -3.87 -16.67
CA ARG A 55 8.71 -3.67 -16.41
C ARG A 55 9.40 -4.88 -15.79
N SER A 56 8.70 -5.63 -14.94
CA SER A 56 9.24 -6.83 -14.29
C SER A 56 9.19 -8.07 -15.19
N GLY A 57 8.35 -8.06 -16.23
CA GLY A 57 8.11 -9.24 -17.08
C GLY A 57 7.40 -10.39 -16.36
N ALA A 58 6.91 -10.17 -15.14
CA ALA A 58 6.24 -11.17 -14.33
C ALA A 58 4.78 -11.39 -14.79
N SER A 59 4.21 -12.55 -14.46
CA SER A 59 2.78 -12.78 -14.68
C SER A 59 1.94 -11.95 -13.72
N ALA A 60 0.68 -11.68 -14.08
CA ALA A 60 -0.24 -10.91 -13.23
C ALA A 60 -0.42 -11.50 -11.83
N SER A 61 -0.44 -12.83 -11.69
CA SER A 61 -0.55 -13.49 -10.39
C SER A 61 0.70 -13.29 -9.54
N VAL A 62 1.89 -13.32 -10.12
CA VAL A 62 3.15 -13.07 -9.41
C VAL A 62 3.24 -11.62 -8.98
N THR A 63 2.94 -10.67 -9.87
CA THR A 63 2.92 -9.23 -9.53
C THR A 63 1.95 -8.94 -8.39
N LEU A 64 0.74 -9.52 -8.42
CA LEU A 64 -0.24 -9.36 -7.35
C LEU A 64 0.23 -9.99 -6.02
N CYS A 65 0.87 -11.16 -6.06
CA CYS A 65 1.47 -11.76 -4.88
C CYS A 65 2.56 -10.87 -4.26
N CYS A 66 3.45 -10.29 -5.08
CA CYS A 66 4.49 -9.37 -4.62
C CYS A 66 3.90 -8.09 -4.02
N GLU A 67 2.89 -7.49 -4.68
CA GLU A 67 2.18 -6.32 -4.15
C GLU A 67 1.55 -6.62 -2.78
N ASN A 68 0.81 -7.73 -2.68
CA ASN A 68 0.18 -8.15 -1.44
C ASN A 68 1.22 -8.38 -0.34
N LEU A 69 2.32 -9.07 -0.64
CA LEU A 69 3.40 -9.30 0.31
C LEU A 69 4.02 -7.99 0.80
N VAL A 70 4.34 -7.05 -0.10
CA VAL A 70 4.88 -5.74 0.26
C VAL A 70 3.91 -4.99 1.17
N LEU A 71 2.63 -4.97 0.83
CA LEU A 71 1.61 -4.28 1.63
C LEU A 71 1.42 -4.94 3.00
N ASP A 72 1.38 -6.26 3.08
CA ASP A 72 1.28 -6.99 4.34
C ASP A 72 2.52 -6.77 5.22
N MET A 73 3.71 -6.77 4.63
CA MET A 73 4.95 -6.44 5.33
C MET A 73 4.94 -5.00 5.85
N ILE A 74 4.43 -4.04 5.07
CA ILE A 74 4.27 -2.65 5.54
C ILE A 74 3.34 -2.60 6.75
N GLU A 75 2.18 -3.24 6.68
CA GLU A 75 1.22 -3.26 7.81
C GLU A 75 1.84 -3.86 9.08
N GLN A 76 2.54 -4.98 8.95
CA GLN A 76 3.23 -5.60 10.08
C GLN A 76 4.35 -4.71 10.62
N CYS A 77 5.17 -4.15 9.73
CA CYS A 77 6.35 -3.40 10.12
C CYS A 77 6.02 -2.01 10.66
N CYS A 78 4.89 -1.40 10.30
CA CYS A 78 4.50 -0.09 10.84
C CYS A 78 4.36 -0.09 12.37
N GLY A 79 4.09 -1.25 12.98
CA GLY A 79 4.04 -1.39 14.44
C GLY A 79 5.41 -1.44 15.12
N PHE A 80 6.46 -1.89 14.43
CA PHE A 80 7.67 -2.41 15.09
C PHE A 80 9.00 -2.02 14.43
N SER A 81 9.01 -1.64 13.15
CA SER A 81 10.23 -1.43 12.37
C SER A 81 10.11 -0.21 11.46
N PHE A 82 11.25 0.25 10.93
CA PHE A 82 11.49 1.35 9.98
C PHE A 82 10.88 2.73 10.29
N LEU A 83 9.98 2.88 11.27
CA LEU A 83 9.39 4.14 11.72
C LEU A 83 9.95 4.49 13.11
N SER A 84 10.13 5.77 13.40
CA SER A 84 10.40 6.23 14.77
C SER A 84 9.15 6.10 15.65
N SER A 85 9.34 6.09 16.97
CA SER A 85 8.21 6.02 17.93
C SER A 85 7.19 7.16 17.74
N LYS A 86 7.66 8.37 17.37
CA LYS A 86 6.81 9.53 17.11
C LYS A 86 5.98 9.35 15.83
N GLU A 87 6.60 8.86 14.76
CA GLU A 87 5.91 8.55 13.51
C GLU A 87 4.85 7.47 13.71
N ARG A 88 5.20 6.36 14.38
CA ARG A 88 4.26 5.26 14.65
C ARG A 88 3.00 5.75 15.34
N ARG A 89 3.13 6.61 16.36
CA ARG A 89 1.98 7.19 17.06
C ARG A 89 1.09 8.00 16.11
N THR A 90 1.69 8.87 15.32
CA THR A 90 0.97 9.77 14.39
C THR A 90 0.28 9.00 13.28
N ILE A 91 0.97 8.03 12.67
CA ILE A 91 0.46 7.17 11.59
C ILE A 91 -0.69 6.30 12.10
N ASN A 92 -0.54 5.64 13.25
CA ASN A 92 -1.59 4.79 13.82
C ASN A 92 -2.86 5.58 14.16
N LEU A 93 -2.70 6.80 14.68
CA LEU A 93 -3.83 7.69 14.93
C LEU A 93 -4.55 8.05 13.62
N ALA A 94 -3.81 8.44 12.58
CA ALA A 94 -4.37 8.78 11.28
C ALA A 94 -5.08 7.59 10.61
N ALA A 95 -4.47 6.41 10.68
CA ALA A 95 -5.03 5.17 10.14
C ALA A 95 -6.36 4.81 10.84
N THR A 96 -6.41 4.89 12.17
CA THR A 96 -7.62 4.66 12.97
C THR A 96 -8.72 5.70 12.65
N GLN A 97 -8.35 6.97 12.50
CA GLN A 97 -9.30 8.01 12.13
C GLN A 97 -9.89 7.79 10.73
N ARG A 98 -9.07 7.34 9.77
CA ARG A 98 -9.54 7.00 8.42
C ARG A 98 -10.54 5.86 8.45
N GLU A 99 -10.27 4.81 9.22
CA GLU A 99 -11.17 3.66 9.38
C GLU A 99 -12.56 4.08 9.91
N LYS A 100 -12.60 4.87 10.98
CA LYS A 100 -13.86 5.42 11.54
C LYS A 100 -14.67 6.24 10.51
N ARG A 101 -13.99 7.01 9.65
CA ARG A 101 -14.64 7.77 8.56
C ARG A 101 -15.22 6.86 7.47
N LEU A 102 -14.61 5.70 7.21
CA LEU A 102 -15.12 4.74 6.23
C LEU A 102 -16.31 3.95 6.80
N GLU A 103 -16.28 3.59 8.07
CA GLU A 103 -17.39 2.91 8.75
C GLU A 103 -18.65 3.78 8.81
N SER A 104 -18.49 5.05 9.19
CA SER A 104 -19.60 6.01 9.23
C SER A 104 -20.26 6.24 7.87
N ARG A 105 -19.49 6.24 6.78
CA ARG A 105 -20.02 6.31 5.41
C ARG A 105 -20.80 5.06 5.01
N ASN A 106 -20.36 3.88 5.45
CA ASN A 106 -21.04 2.61 5.14
C ASN A 106 -22.37 2.44 5.90
N MET A 107 -22.50 3.01 7.10
CA MET A 107 -23.76 3.00 7.85
C MET A 107 -24.87 3.83 7.18
N GLY A 108 -24.53 4.90 6.46
CA GLY A 108 -25.50 5.70 5.70
C GLY A 108 -26.09 4.96 4.49
N LYS A 109 -25.34 4.01 3.89
CA LYS A 109 -25.80 3.22 2.73
C LYS A 109 -26.75 2.08 3.12
N ARG A 110 -26.68 1.57 4.37
CA ARG A 110 -27.54 0.47 4.85
C ARG A 110 -28.95 0.89 5.29
N ARG A 111 -29.22 2.18 5.49
CA ARG A 111 -30.55 2.67 5.90
C ARG A 111 -31.49 3.04 4.74
N ARG A 112 -31.08 2.89 3.48
CA ARG A 112 -31.87 3.30 2.31
C ARG A 112 -32.39 2.11 1.49
N VAL A 113 -32.65 0.98 2.13
CA VAL A 113 -33.29 -0.19 1.50
C VAL A 113 -34.35 -0.78 2.45
N GLU A 114 -35.24 0.05 2.98
CA GLU A 114 -36.50 -0.40 3.59
C GLU A 114 -37.57 0.67 3.34
N GLN A 115 -37.90 0.88 2.06
CA GLN A 115 -39.16 1.49 1.61
C GLN A 115 -39.23 1.37 0.08
N ASP A 116 -39.56 0.18 -0.42
CA ASP A 116 -40.63 0.01 -1.43
C ASP A 116 -40.80 -1.48 -1.72
N SER A 117 -41.81 -2.09 -1.10
CA SER A 117 -42.26 -3.44 -1.42
C SER A 117 -43.76 -3.38 -1.65
N GLY A 118 -44.17 -3.21 -2.90
CA GLY A 118 -45.58 -3.20 -3.29
C GLY A 118 -45.79 -3.47 -4.79
N ALA A 119 -46.37 -4.65 -5.06
CA ALA A 119 -47.24 -5.00 -6.21
C ALA A 119 -46.69 -5.67 -7.50
N VAL A 120 -46.82 -7.01 -7.51
CA VAL A 120 -47.43 -7.97 -8.49
C VAL A 120 -47.14 -7.94 -10.01
N SER A 121 -46.60 -9.07 -10.54
CA SER A 121 -47.29 -10.08 -11.41
C SER A 121 -46.56 -10.58 -12.68
N ALA A 122 -46.56 -11.92 -12.83
CA ALA A 122 -46.57 -12.80 -14.02
C ALA A 122 -45.40 -12.84 -15.05
N GLY A 123 -44.81 -14.05 -15.25
CA GLY A 123 -43.80 -14.40 -16.29
C GLY A 123 -44.42 -14.87 -17.63
N PRO A 124 -43.79 -15.73 -18.47
CA PRO A 124 -42.41 -16.29 -18.50
C PRO A 124 -41.71 -16.16 -19.90
N THR A 125 -40.46 -16.68 -20.07
CA THR A 125 -39.94 -17.51 -21.21
C THR A 125 -38.42 -17.33 -21.54
N ARG A 126 -37.68 -18.45 -21.39
CA ARG A 126 -36.46 -19.00 -22.06
C ARG A 126 -35.20 -18.18 -22.41
N SER A 127 -34.08 -18.72 -21.90
CA SER A 127 -32.77 -19.01 -22.52
C SER A 127 -31.97 -17.91 -23.21
N ALA A 128 -30.81 -17.57 -22.61
CA ALA A 128 -29.51 -17.54 -23.30
C ALA A 128 -28.36 -17.65 -22.29
N LEU A 129 -27.44 -18.58 -22.53
CA LEU A 129 -26.11 -18.63 -21.92
C LEU A 129 -25.35 -17.32 -22.17
N SER A 130 -24.63 -16.78 -21.19
CA SER A 130 -23.28 -16.23 -21.38
C SER A 130 -22.66 -15.71 -20.08
N SER A 131 -21.39 -16.10 -19.87
CA SER A 131 -20.29 -15.35 -19.22
C SER A 131 -20.31 -15.03 -17.71
N GLN A 132 -19.56 -15.88 -17.00
CA GLN A 132 -18.50 -15.56 -16.03
C GLN A 132 -18.79 -14.87 -14.67
N PRO A 133 -18.17 -15.35 -13.57
CA PRO A 133 -18.27 -14.72 -12.25
C PRO A 133 -17.24 -13.60 -12.07
N LYS A 134 -17.67 -12.32 -12.16
CA LYS A 134 -16.86 -11.15 -11.76
C LYS A 134 -16.92 -10.84 -10.26
N ALA A 135 -17.78 -11.51 -9.50
CA ALA A 135 -18.10 -11.16 -8.12
C ALA A 135 -17.02 -11.56 -7.08
N SER A 136 -16.09 -12.46 -7.40
CA SER A 136 -15.07 -12.93 -6.44
C SER A 136 -13.83 -12.04 -6.37
N VAL A 137 -13.48 -11.33 -7.46
CA VAL A 137 -12.28 -10.48 -7.49
C VAL A 137 -12.54 -9.14 -6.77
N GLU A 138 -13.64 -8.46 -7.09
CA GLU A 138 -14.03 -7.19 -6.44
C GLU A 138 -14.30 -7.30 -4.94
N ALA A 139 -14.91 -8.41 -4.49
CA ALA A 139 -15.21 -8.62 -3.08
C ALA A 139 -13.95 -8.94 -2.25
N THR A 140 -12.94 -9.57 -2.88
CA THR A 140 -11.64 -9.82 -2.26
C THR A 140 -10.86 -8.51 -2.17
N ASP A 141 -10.84 -7.72 -3.25
CA ASP A 141 -10.15 -6.43 -3.35
C ASP A 141 -10.68 -5.38 -2.35
N ALA A 142 -12.01 -5.34 -2.15
CA ALA A 142 -12.65 -4.47 -1.15
C ALA A 142 -12.38 -4.90 0.31
N ARG A 143 -11.93 -6.15 0.55
CA ARG A 143 -11.62 -6.67 1.89
C ARG A 143 -10.13 -6.55 2.22
N THR A 144 -9.24 -6.79 1.26
CA THR A 144 -7.79 -6.54 1.39
C THR A 144 -7.46 -5.05 1.50
N THR A 145 -8.18 -4.17 0.81
CA THR A 145 -8.01 -2.72 0.98
C THR A 145 -8.45 -2.20 2.36
N ARG A 146 -9.31 -2.93 3.09
CA ARG A 146 -9.72 -2.58 4.47
C ARG A 146 -8.71 -3.00 5.52
N THR A 147 -7.88 -4.01 5.26
CA THR A 147 -6.84 -4.46 6.21
C THR A 147 -5.57 -3.62 6.12
N ARG A 148 -5.37 -2.89 5.01
CA ARG A 148 -4.19 -2.06 4.73
C ARG A 148 -4.32 -0.66 5.34
N LYS A 149 -4.28 -0.59 6.67
CA LYS A 149 -4.54 0.64 7.44
C LYS A 149 -3.39 1.65 7.30
N CYS A 150 -2.17 1.19 7.48
CA CYS A 150 -0.98 2.03 7.46
C CYS A 150 -0.65 2.46 6.02
N ALA A 151 -0.60 1.52 5.08
CA ALA A 151 -0.29 1.81 3.68
C ALA A 151 -1.28 2.83 3.07
N ALA A 152 -2.52 2.86 3.55
CA ALA A 152 -3.54 3.81 3.10
C ALA A 152 -3.38 5.25 3.60
N VAL A 153 -2.50 5.50 4.58
CA VAL A 153 -2.23 6.86 5.10
C VAL A 153 -0.77 7.27 4.93
N LEU A 154 0.13 6.33 4.63
CA LEU A 154 1.54 6.60 4.40
C LEU A 154 1.73 7.36 3.06
N PRO A 155 2.46 8.47 3.06
CA PRO A 155 3.01 9.10 1.86
C PRO A 155 3.99 8.17 1.13
N VAL A 156 4.19 8.40 -0.16
CA VAL A 156 4.98 7.53 -1.04
C VAL A 156 6.47 7.49 -0.65
N GLU A 157 6.99 8.54 -0.01
CA GLU A 157 8.34 8.63 0.55
C GLU A 157 8.63 7.50 1.54
N TYR A 158 7.62 7.06 2.31
CA TYR A 158 7.76 5.97 3.27
C TYR A 158 8.00 4.61 2.61
N LEU A 159 7.60 4.45 1.33
CA LEU A 159 7.91 3.25 0.56
C LEU A 159 9.42 3.13 0.30
N LEU A 160 10.12 4.24 0.11
CA LEU A 160 11.59 4.26 -0.03
C LEU A 160 12.26 3.79 1.26
N ARG A 161 11.79 4.29 2.42
CA ARG A 161 12.31 3.88 3.73
C ARG A 161 12.04 2.39 3.99
N PHE A 162 10.86 1.90 3.62
CA PHE A 162 10.54 0.48 3.68
C PHE A 162 11.47 -0.36 2.81
N PHE A 163 11.73 0.03 1.55
CA PHE A 163 12.64 -0.71 0.66
C PHE A 163 14.09 -0.74 1.16
N VAL A 164 14.56 0.30 1.87
CA VAL A 164 15.86 0.23 2.57
C VAL A 164 15.85 -0.79 3.70
N ALA A 165 14.76 -0.88 4.46
CA ALA A 165 14.63 -1.86 5.54
C ALA A 165 14.36 -3.29 5.04
N LEU A 166 13.81 -3.44 3.83
CA LEU A 166 13.30 -4.72 3.29
C LEU A 166 14.33 -5.86 3.31
N PRO A 167 15.61 -5.69 2.90
CA PRO A 167 16.59 -6.76 3.00
C PRO A 167 16.78 -7.28 4.42
N SER A 168 16.83 -6.38 5.41
CA SER A 168 16.95 -6.74 6.83
C SER A 168 15.68 -7.42 7.35
N LEU A 169 14.51 -6.99 6.90
CA LEU A 169 13.23 -7.61 7.26
C LEU A 169 13.13 -9.05 6.71
N LEU A 170 13.52 -9.28 5.46
CA LEU A 170 13.55 -10.62 4.87
C LEU A 170 14.57 -11.52 5.56
N ALA A 171 15.76 -11.00 5.86
CA ALA A 171 16.77 -11.75 6.61
C ALA A 171 16.29 -12.13 8.03
N HIS A 172 15.46 -11.28 8.66
CA HIS A 172 14.84 -11.61 9.94
C HIS A 172 13.74 -12.67 9.79
N TYR A 173 12.93 -12.59 8.73
CA TYR A 173 11.91 -13.58 8.41
C TYR A 173 12.52 -14.98 8.19
N ASP A 174 13.62 -15.07 7.43
CA ASP A 174 14.33 -16.34 7.19
C ASP A 174 14.81 -16.96 8.51
N LYS A 175 15.28 -16.14 9.46
CA LYS A 175 15.74 -16.61 10.77
C LYS A 175 14.59 -17.10 11.66
N LEU A 176 13.45 -16.41 11.66
CA LEU A 176 12.31 -16.77 12.51
C LEU A 176 11.53 -17.97 11.99
N SER A 177 11.40 -18.10 10.67
CA SER A 177 10.65 -19.19 10.04
C SER A 177 11.43 -20.51 10.00
N GLY A 178 12.74 -20.47 10.30
CA GLY A 178 13.62 -21.64 10.22
C GLY A 178 13.81 -22.17 8.80
N CYS A 179 13.30 -21.44 7.79
CA CYS A 179 13.39 -21.79 6.38
C CYS A 179 13.69 -20.54 5.58
N ALA A 180 14.76 -20.56 4.79
CA ALA A 180 15.06 -19.45 3.89
C ALA A 180 13.96 -19.33 2.82
N MET A 181 13.52 -18.10 2.54
CA MET A 181 12.61 -17.84 1.43
C MET A 181 13.19 -18.43 0.14
N PRO A 182 12.47 -19.32 -0.57
CA PRO A 182 13.01 -19.94 -1.78
C PRO A 182 13.33 -18.88 -2.83
N ALA A 183 14.41 -19.10 -3.58
CA ALA A 183 14.87 -18.17 -4.63
C ALA A 183 13.78 -17.88 -5.68
N SER A 184 12.90 -18.85 -5.94
CA SER A 184 11.74 -18.73 -6.83
C SER A 184 10.71 -17.68 -6.37
N TYR A 185 10.70 -17.29 -5.10
CA TYR A 185 9.85 -16.22 -4.56
C TYR A 185 10.65 -14.93 -4.31
N LYS A 186 11.92 -15.06 -3.95
CA LYS A 186 12.79 -13.93 -3.64
C LYS A 186 13.16 -13.11 -4.88
N GLN A 187 13.49 -13.77 -5.99
CA GLN A 187 13.85 -13.07 -7.24
C GLN A 187 12.68 -12.23 -7.79
N PRO A 188 11.44 -12.77 -7.94
CA PRO A 188 10.29 -11.96 -8.35
C PRO A 188 10.01 -10.76 -7.43
N LEU A 189 10.24 -10.90 -6.13
CA LEU A 189 10.10 -9.78 -5.20
C LEU A 189 11.12 -8.67 -5.50
N TRP A 190 12.39 -9.01 -5.78
CA TRP A 190 13.37 -8.01 -6.16
C TRP A 190 13.07 -7.34 -7.50
N ASP A 191 12.62 -8.12 -8.48
CA ASP A 191 12.22 -7.59 -9.79
C ASP A 191 11.01 -6.64 -9.65
N TYR A 192 10.05 -6.99 -8.80
CA TYR A 192 8.92 -6.13 -8.43
C TYR A 192 9.40 -4.83 -7.77
N VAL A 193 10.24 -4.91 -6.73
CA VAL A 193 10.77 -3.72 -6.01
C VAL A 193 11.55 -2.81 -6.96
N ASN A 194 12.39 -3.39 -7.82
CA ASN A 194 13.18 -2.64 -8.79
C ASN A 194 12.29 -1.96 -9.85
N ALA A 195 11.23 -2.63 -10.32
CA ALA A 195 10.25 -2.04 -11.22
C ALA A 195 9.49 -0.87 -10.55
N VAL A 196 9.10 -1.01 -9.27
CA VAL A 196 8.48 0.08 -8.51
C VAL A 196 9.44 1.27 -8.38
N LEU A 197 10.70 1.03 -8.00
CA LEU A 197 11.71 2.10 -7.91
C LEU A 197 11.96 2.79 -9.26
N ASP A 198 11.97 2.02 -10.34
CA ASP A 198 12.11 2.56 -11.69
C ASP A 198 10.92 3.44 -12.10
N ILE A 199 9.72 3.17 -11.58
CA ILE A 199 8.55 4.06 -11.77
C ILE A 199 8.66 5.29 -10.87
N MET A 200 9.04 5.10 -9.61
CA MET A 200 9.16 6.17 -8.62
C MET A 200 10.19 7.24 -9.02
N LYS A 201 11.21 6.88 -9.80
CA LYS A 201 12.27 7.82 -10.21
C LYS A 201 11.73 9.01 -11.02
N ASP A 202 10.55 8.88 -11.62
CA ASP A 202 9.93 9.88 -12.49
C ASP A 202 8.79 10.64 -11.81
N ILE A 203 8.52 10.37 -10.52
CA ILE A 203 7.43 10.99 -9.75
C ILE A 203 7.89 12.27 -9.07
N ASP A 204 6.96 13.20 -8.89
CA ASP A 204 7.14 14.37 -8.04
C ASP A 204 6.83 14.03 -6.58
N PHE A 205 7.83 14.19 -5.72
CA PHE A 205 7.74 14.01 -4.28
C PHE A 205 7.36 15.32 -3.60
N ILE A 206 6.87 15.23 -2.36
CA ILE A 206 6.45 16.41 -1.60
C ILE A 206 7.66 17.29 -1.27
N ASP A 207 7.52 18.60 -1.47
CA ASP A 207 8.58 19.57 -1.19
C ASP A 207 8.87 19.67 0.32
N GLN A 208 10.11 20.01 0.66
CA GLN A 208 10.53 20.16 2.06
C GLN A 208 9.72 21.24 2.79
N SER A 209 9.31 22.31 2.09
CA SER A 209 8.50 23.39 2.66
C SER A 209 7.10 22.94 3.11
N ASP A 210 6.57 21.87 2.52
CA ASP A 210 5.26 21.30 2.87
C ASP A 210 5.33 20.31 4.04
N HIS A 211 6.52 20.02 4.57
CA HIS A 211 6.68 19.10 5.70
C HIS A 211 6.07 19.69 6.98
N VAL A 212 5.34 18.85 7.70
CA VAL A 212 4.66 19.22 8.94
C VAL A 212 5.47 18.80 10.17
N PRO A 213 5.43 19.57 11.28
CA PRO A 213 6.10 19.19 12.51
C PRO A 213 5.65 17.82 13.04
N LEU A 214 6.61 16.96 13.38
CA LEU A 214 6.39 15.66 13.98
C LEU A 214 6.35 15.81 15.51
N ARG A 215 5.14 16.05 16.05
CA ARG A 215 4.90 16.27 17.49
C ARG A 215 4.69 14.98 18.26
#